data_AF-A0A962P6D2-F1
#
_entry.id   AF-A0A962P6D2-F1
#
_cell.length_a   1.000
_cell.length_b   1.000
_cell.length_c   1.000
_cell.angle_alpha   90.00
_cell.angle_beta   90.00
_cell.angle_gamma   90.00
#
_symmetry.space_group_name_H-M   'P 1'
#
loop_
_entity.id
_entity.type
_entity.pdbx_description
1 polymer ?
#
loop_
_entity_poly.entity_id
_entity_poly.type
_entity_poly.pdbx_seq_one_letter_code
_entity_poly.pdbx_strand_id
1 'polypeptide(L)' 'MKIPPKLIVLDLVGALLVAVGVLNMMGEGGIEGVVYFVVGLLLMVPLITHILKSIPSGRNQDR' A
#
# COMPACT_ATOMS: atom_id res chain seq x y z
N MET A 1 3.91 14.79 -12.27
CA MET A 1 3.51 13.37 -12.11
C MET A 1 2.00 13.28 -12.21
N LYS A 2 1.45 12.49 -13.14
CA LYS A 2 0.02 12.14 -13.13
C LYS A 2 -0.10 10.79 -12.43
N ILE A 3 -0.56 10.78 -11.18
CA ILE A 3 -0.83 9.52 -10.48
C ILE A 3 -2.05 8.86 -11.15
N PRO A 4 -1.96 7.61 -11.62
CA PRO A 4 -3.09 6.92 -12.20
C PRO A 4 -4.23 6.79 -11.18
N PRO A 5 -5.48 7.18 -11.52
CA PRO A 5 -6.62 7.05 -10.59
C PRO A 5 -6.81 5.62 -10.07
N LYS A 6 -6.50 4.62 -10.91
CA LYS A 6 -6.53 3.20 -10.53
C LYS A 6 -5.60 2.87 -9.37
N LEU A 7 -4.42 3.49 -9.30
CA LEU A 7 -3.47 3.25 -8.19
C LEU A 7 -3.97 3.86 -6.89
N ILE A 8 -4.66 5.01 -6.95
CA ILE A 8 -5.26 5.64 -5.78
C ILE A 8 -6.41 4.76 -5.25
N VAL A 9 -7.29 4.27 -6.12
CA VAL A 9 -8.38 3.38 -5.72
C VAL A 9 -7.83 2.09 -5.12
N LEU A 10 -6.79 1.50 -5.71
CA LEU A 10 -6.15 0.29 -5.20
C LEU A 10 -5.56 0.51 -3.79
N ASP A 11 -4.93 1.66 -3.56
CA ASP A 11 -4.35 2.03 -2.27
C ASP A 11 -5.43 2.24 -1.19
N LEU A 12 -6.53 2.91 -1.54
CA LEU A 12 -7.68 3.07 -0.64
C LEU A 12 -8.33 1.73 -0.26
N VAL A 13 -8.46 0.82 -1.24
CA VAL A 13 -8.94 -0.55 -0.98
C VAL A 13 -7.97 -1.29 -0.06
N GLY A 14 -6.66 -1.19 -0.32
CA GLY A 14 -5.63 -1.73 0.56
C GLY A 14 -5.75 -1.20 1.99
N ALA A 15 -5.94 0.11 2.16
CA ALA A 15 -6.09 0.75 3.47
C ALA A 15 -7.31 0.25 4.23
N LEU A 16 -8.43 0.07 3.52
CA LEU A 16 -9.65 -0.49 4.09
C LEU A 16 -9.44 -1.93 4.56
N LEU A 17 -8.75 -2.75 3.75
CA LEU A 17 -8.40 -4.13 4.11
C LEU A 17 -7.48 -4.20 5.33
N VAL A 18 -6.49 -3.33 5.42
CA VAL A 18 -5.63 -3.20 6.61
C VAL A 18 -6.46 -2.86 7.84
N ALA A 19 -7.36 -1.86 7.74
CA ALA A 19 -8.20 -1.44 8.86
C ALA A 19 -9.13 -2.59 9.33
N VAL A 20 -9.76 -3.30 8.40
CA VAL A 20 -10.58 -4.48 8.70
C VAL A 20 -9.75 -5.60 9.34
N GLY A 21 -8.54 -5.85 8.82
CA GLY A 21 -7.60 -6.81 9.39
C GLY A 21 -7.25 -6.49 10.84
N VAL A 22 -6.92 -5.23 11.13
CA VAL A 22 -6.64 -4.76 12.49
C VAL A 22 -7.83 -4.94 13.42
N LEU A 23 -9.05 -4.56 12.98
CA LEU A 23 -10.26 -4.73 13.78
C LEU A 23 -10.54 -6.21 14.07
N ASN A 24 -10.38 -7.10 13.08
CA ASN A 24 -10.56 -8.54 13.27
C ASN A 24 -9.52 -9.14 14.23
N MET A 25 -8.28 -8.65 14.19
CA MET A 25 -7.23 -9.06 15.13
C MET A 25 -7.53 -8.60 16.57
N MET A 26 -8.20 -7.46 16.75
CA MET A 26 -8.60 -6.95 18.08
C MET A 26 -9.80 -7.68 18.68
N GLY A 27 -10.73 -8.17 17.85
CA GLY A 27 -11.93 -8.86 18.30
C GLY A 27 -11.69 -10.34 18.62
N GLU A 28 -11.55 -11.15 17.57
CA GLU A 28 -11.49 -12.61 17.68
C GLU A 28 -10.10 -13.20 17.46
N GLY A 29 -9.10 -12.36 17.12
CA GLY A 29 -7.69 -12.76 17.08
C GLY A 29 -7.44 -13.95 16.14
N GLY A 30 -7.94 -13.88 14.91
CA GLY A 30 -7.86 -14.98 13.94
C GLY A 30 -6.79 -14.79 12.85
N ILE A 31 -6.39 -15.90 12.23
CA ILE A 31 -5.52 -15.94 11.03
C ILE A 31 -6.10 -15.05 9.92
N GLU A 32 -7.42 -14.97 9.81
CA GLU A 32 -8.11 -14.13 8.82
C GLU A 32 -7.76 -12.65 8.95
N GLY A 33 -7.67 -12.12 10.18
CA GLY A 33 -7.28 -10.73 10.41
C GLY A 33 -5.86 -10.45 9.92
N VAL A 34 -4.94 -11.38 10.15
CA VAL A 34 -3.56 -11.30 9.65
C VAL A 34 -3.53 -11.34 8.12
N VAL A 35 -4.35 -12.20 7.50
CA VAL A 35 -4.45 -12.28 6.03
C VAL A 35 -4.95 -10.96 5.45
N TYR A 36 -6.03 -10.38 5.98
CA TYR A 36 -6.53 -9.09 5.52
C TYR A 36 -5.50 -7.96 5.71
N PHE A 37 -4.79 -7.97 6.82
CA PHE A 37 -3.71 -7.01 7.08
C PHE A 37 -2.58 -7.13 6.05
N VAL A 38 -2.05 -8.32 5.83
CA VAL A 38 -0.95 -8.56 4.88
C VAL A 38 -1.37 -8.27 3.45
N VAL A 39 -2.55 -8.74 3.03
CA VAL A 39 -3.07 -8.49 1.67
C VAL A 39 -3.32 -7.00 1.45
N GLY A 40 -3.90 -6.30 2.44
CA GLY A 40 -4.11 -4.86 2.37
C GLY A 40 -2.81 -4.07 2.18
N LEU A 41 -1.75 -4.43 2.90
CA LEU A 41 -0.43 -3.83 2.72
C LEU A 41 0.17 -4.10 1.33
N LEU A 42 0.03 -5.32 0.82
CA LEU A 42 0.52 -5.68 -0.52
C LEU A 42 -0.16 -4.87 -1.63
N LEU A 43 -1.45 -4.55 -1.47
CA LEU A 43 -2.19 -3.74 -2.44
C LEU A 43 -1.73 -2.29 -2.52
N MET A 44 -1.08 -1.76 -1.48
CA MET A 44 -0.51 -0.40 -1.47
C MET A 44 0.85 -0.31 -2.19
N VAL A 45 1.57 -1.43 -2.33
CA VAL A 45 2.92 -1.48 -2.91
C VAL A 45 3.00 -0.85 -4.31
N PRO A 46 2.06 -1.06 -5.25
CA PRO A 46 2.09 -0.43 -6.57
C PRO A 46 2.07 1.10 -6.51
N LEU A 47 1.30 1.70 -5.59
CA LEU A 47 1.28 3.17 -5.45
C LEU A 47 2.61 3.66 -4.86
N ILE A 48 3.11 3.01 -3.81
CA ILE A 48 4.39 3.35 -3.18
C ILE A 48 5.53 3.29 -4.20
N THR A 49 5.61 2.21 -4.97
CA THR A 49 6.65 2.05 -6.02
C THR A 49 6.50 3.08 -7.14
N HIS A 50 5.28 3.46 -7.51
CA HIS A 50 5.04 4.52 -8.48
C HIS A 50 5.56 5.88 -7.98
N ILE A 51 5.25 6.23 -6.72
CA ILE A 51 5.75 7.45 -6.07
C ILE A 51 7.28 7.44 -6.02
N LEU A 52 7.88 6.36 -5.50
CA LEU A 52 9.34 6.22 -5.40
C LEU A 52 10.04 6.35 -6.76
N LYS A 53 9.49 5.73 -7.81
CA LYS A 53 10.04 5.83 -9.17
C LYS A 53 9.98 7.22 -9.76
N SER A 54 9.07 8.06 -9.28
CA SER A 54 8.92 9.41 -9.81
C SER A 54 9.45 10.52 -8.89
N ILE A 55 10.08 10.15 -7.78
CA ILE A 55 11.08 11.00 -7.12
C ILE A 55 12.29 11.06 -8.07
N PRO A 56 12.65 12.24 -8.60
CA PRO A 56 13.86 12.37 -9.41
C PRO A 56 15.04 12.00 -8.52
N SER A 57 15.62 10.83 -8.79
CA SER A 57 16.86 10.42 -8.17
C SER A 57 17.89 11.47 -8.56
N GLY A 58 18.34 12.29 -7.61
CA GLY A 58 19.39 13.30 -7.79
C GLY A 58 20.76 12.69 -8.07
N ARG A 59 20.84 11.69 -8.97
CA ARG A 59 22.08 11.10 -9.46
C ARG A 59 22.59 11.95 -10.63
N ASN A 60 22.86 13.22 -10.35
CA ASN A 60 24.06 13.84 -10.91
C ASN A 60 25.18 13.40 -9.96
N GLN A 61 25.84 12.31 -10.32
CA GLN A 61 27.22 12.13 -9.90
C GLN A 61 28.02 12.30 -11.18
N ASP A 62 28.78 13.38 -11.15
CA ASP A 62 29.41 14.08 -12.25
C ASP A 62 30.27 13.19 -13.14
N ARG A 63 30.38 13.64 -14.39
CA ARG A 63 31.35 13.19 -15.38
C ARG A 63 32.79 13.35 -14.90
#